data_AF-A0A8I1WCD6-F1
#
_entry.id   AF-A0A8I1WCD6-F1
#
_cell.length_a   1.000
_cell.length_b   1.000
_cell.length_c   1.000
_cell.angle_alpha   90.00
_cell.angle_beta   90.00
_cell.angle_gamma   90.00
#
_symmetry.space_group_name_H-M   'P 1'
#
loop_
_entity.id
_entity.type
_entity.pdbx_description
1 polymer ?
#
loop_
_entity_poly.entity_id
_entity_poly.type
_entity_poly.pdbx_seq_one_letter_code
_entity_poly.pdbx_strand_id
1 'polypeptide(L)'
;DIHDIDSAVVACQRALAMGPKIVLVKHVHGTSKRDFTMLLACDKGVFMVTRPLIDVIRQPVGVGDLITSLFTGHYLHSFDAVRAFELCNNAVYSVLTETAHRQQWELQIIHAQEALASTAKPLFSARPLNINKLAEAI
;
A
#
# COMPACT_ATOMS: atom_id res chain seq x y z
N ASP A 1 -11.71 -11.18 13.35
CA ASP A 1 -11.84 -10.74 11.95
C ASP A 1 -11.50 -9.27 11.78
N ILE A 2 -11.18 -8.84 10.55
CA ILE A 2 -10.75 -7.48 10.20
C ILE A 2 -11.77 -6.91 9.21
N HIS A 3 -12.48 -5.86 9.60
CA HIS A 3 -13.61 -5.32 8.83
C HIS A 3 -13.55 -3.81 8.58
N ASP A 4 -12.64 -3.12 9.27
CA ASP A 4 -12.48 -1.68 9.21
C ASP A 4 -11.01 -1.29 9.48
N ILE A 5 -10.73 0.01 9.47
CA ILE A 5 -9.39 0.53 9.74
C ILE A 5 -8.95 0.22 11.16
N ASP A 6 -9.83 0.36 12.15
CA ASP A 6 -9.48 0.24 13.56
C ASP A 6 -9.10 -1.21 13.92
N SER A 7 -9.91 -2.19 13.49
CA SER A 7 -9.58 -3.62 13.62
C SER A 7 -8.33 -4.00 12.83
N ALA A 8 -8.06 -3.37 11.68
CA ALA A 8 -6.83 -3.59 10.91
C ALA A 8 -5.60 -3.02 11.63
N VAL A 9 -5.71 -1.86 12.28
CA VAL A 9 -4.66 -1.27 13.11
C VAL A 9 -4.32 -2.18 14.29
N VAL A 10 -5.34 -2.67 15.01
CA VAL A 10 -5.15 -3.62 16.12
C VAL A 10 -4.48 -4.91 15.64
N ALA A 11 -4.89 -5.44 14.49
CA ALA A 11 -4.27 -6.62 13.89
C ALA A 11 -2.79 -6.38 13.53
N CYS A 12 -2.45 -5.19 13.01
CA CYS A 12 -1.07 -4.82 12.72
C CYS A 12 -0.21 -4.76 13.99
N GLN A 13 -0.73 -4.18 15.07
CA GLN A 13 -0.03 -4.12 16.36
C GLN A 13 0.26 -5.52 16.91
N ARG A 14 -0.74 -6.41 16.86
CA ARG A 14 -0.56 -7.82 17.24
C ARG A 14 0.49 -8.51 16.38
N ALA A 15 0.45 -8.29 15.07
CA ALA A 15 1.43 -8.86 14.15
C ALA A 15 2.85 -8.34 14.41
N LEU A 16 3.04 -7.06 14.72
CA LEU A 16 4.34 -6.52 15.13
C LEU A 16 4.87 -7.18 16.41
N ALA A 17 3.99 -7.40 17.40
CA ALA A 17 4.36 -8.07 18.65
C ALA A 17 4.80 -9.54 18.46
N MET A 18 4.49 -10.16 17.32
CA MET A 18 4.93 -11.51 16.97
C MET A 18 6.36 -11.58 16.42
N GLY A 19 7.03 -10.45 16.18
CA GLY A 19 8.43 -10.39 15.75
C GLY A 19 8.73 -9.58 14.47
N PRO A 20 7.85 -9.53 13.45
CA PRO A 20 8.05 -8.64 12.31
C PRO A 20 8.23 -7.18 12.74
N LYS A 21 9.20 -6.49 12.11
CA LYS A 21 9.44 -5.06 12.36
C LYS A 21 8.58 -4.15 11.48
N ILE A 22 8.05 -4.70 10.40
CA ILE A 22 7.22 -4.02 9.41
C ILE A 22 6.07 -4.96 9.05
N VAL A 23 4.84 -4.44 9.07
CA VAL A 23 3.64 -5.11 8.59
C VAL A 23 3.04 -4.26 7.48
N LEU A 24 2.87 -4.86 6.29
CA LEU A 24 2.26 -4.21 5.14
C LEU A 24 0.90 -4.85 4.84
N VAL A 25 -0.18 -4.12 5.09
CA VAL A 25 -1.53 -4.55 4.72
C VAL A 25 -1.81 -4.11 3.30
N LYS A 26 -1.70 -5.06 2.37
CA LYS A 26 -1.82 -4.81 0.93
C LYS A 26 -3.18 -4.32 0.46
N HIS A 27 -4.25 -4.57 1.21
CA HIS A 27 -5.60 -4.06 0.93
C HIS A 27 -6.46 -4.15 2.20
N VAL A 28 -7.10 -3.06 2.60
CA VAL A 28 -8.17 -3.07 3.60
C VAL A 28 -9.51 -2.95 2.88
N HIS A 29 -10.34 -3.99 2.98
CA HIS A 29 -11.66 -4.02 2.35
C HIS A 29 -12.67 -3.18 3.16
N GLY A 30 -13.73 -2.70 2.49
CA GLY A 30 -14.89 -2.10 3.17
C GLY A 30 -14.72 -0.64 3.62
N THR A 31 -13.58 0.01 3.33
CA THR A 31 -13.31 1.40 3.75
C THR A 31 -13.87 2.45 2.79
N SER A 32 -13.89 2.16 1.49
CA SER A 32 -14.40 3.03 0.43
C SER A 32 -14.83 2.19 -0.77
N LYS A 33 -15.84 2.66 -1.51
CA LYS A 33 -16.21 2.10 -2.83
C LYS A 33 -15.42 2.72 -3.98
N ARG A 34 -14.67 3.80 -3.73
CA ARG A 34 -13.95 4.58 -4.74
C ARG A 34 -12.44 4.52 -4.60
N ASP A 35 -11.95 4.17 -3.41
CA ASP A 35 -10.53 4.23 -3.09
C ASP A 35 -10.01 2.88 -2.62
N PHE A 36 -8.79 2.57 -3.05
CA PHE A 36 -8.00 1.47 -2.56
C PHE A 36 -7.23 1.92 -1.32
N THR A 37 -7.35 1.18 -0.22
CA THR A 37 -6.71 1.53 1.06
C THR A 37 -5.64 0.50 1.44
N MET A 38 -4.46 0.99 1.83
CA MET A 38 -3.37 0.18 2.38
C MET A 38 -2.93 0.73 3.74
N LEU A 39 -2.37 -0.14 4.57
CA LEU A 39 -1.72 0.23 5.83
C LEU A 39 -0.26 -0.24 5.87
N LEU A 40 0.58 0.58 6.51
CA LEU A 40 1.93 0.24 6.92
C LEU A 40 2.00 0.38 8.44
N ALA A 41 2.45 -0.65 9.15
CA ALA A 41 2.83 -0.52 10.56
C ALA A 41 4.32 -0.83 10.72
N CYS A 42 5.03 0.06 11.39
CA CYS A 42 6.46 -0.06 11.67
C CYS A 42 6.80 0.63 13.01
N ASP A 43 8.10 0.72 13.33
CA ASP A 43 8.64 1.41 14.49
C ASP A 43 8.26 2.91 14.57
N LYS A 44 8.04 3.57 13.43
CA LYS A 44 7.57 4.96 13.35
C LYS A 44 6.06 5.12 13.63
N GLY A 45 5.30 4.04 13.72
CA GLY A 45 3.85 4.03 13.95
C GLY A 45 3.06 3.34 12.83
N VAL A 46 1.77 3.65 12.75
CA VAL A 46 0.86 3.11 11.74
C VAL A 46 0.45 4.21 10.76
N PHE A 47 0.57 3.92 9.48
CA PHE A 47 0.33 4.84 8.38
C PHE A 47 -0.67 4.26 7.40
N MET A 48 -1.43 5.15 6.77
CA MET A 48 -2.45 4.81 5.79
C MET A 48 -2.22 5.58 4.50
N VAL A 49 -2.35 4.90 3.37
CA VAL A 49 -2.44 5.52 2.05
C VAL A 49 -3.75 5.11 1.41
N THR A 50 -4.41 6.08 0.77
CA THR A 50 -5.55 5.87 -0.11
C THR A 50 -5.22 6.36 -1.50
N ARG A 51 -5.60 5.59 -2.51
CA ARG A 51 -5.49 5.98 -3.92
C ARG A 51 -6.79 5.61 -4.66
N PRO A 52 -7.15 6.29 -5.76
CA PRO A 52 -8.33 5.93 -6.52
C PRO A 52 -8.31 4.48 -7.00
N LEU A 53 -9.46 3.81 -6.97
CA LEU A 53 -9.66 2.56 -7.70
C LEU A 53 -9.66 2.85 -9.20
N ILE A 54 -9.03 1.95 -9.95
CA ILE A 54 -9.04 2.03 -11.41
C ILE A 54 -10.12 1.10 -11.92
N ASP A 55 -11.05 1.66 -12.69
CA ASP A 55 -12.12 0.89 -13.31
C ASP A 55 -11.53 0.04 -14.44
N VAL A 56 -11.62 -1.28 -14.26
CA VAL A 56 -11.11 -2.27 -15.20
C VAL A 56 -12.17 -3.34 -15.37
N ILE A 57 -12.38 -3.77 -16.60
CA ILE A 57 -13.35 -4.83 -16.94
C ILE A 57 -13.06 -6.12 -16.17
N ARG A 58 -11.76 -6.39 -15.92
CA ARG A 58 -11.29 -7.54 -15.16
C ARG A 58 -10.13 -7.13 -14.27
N GLN A 59 -10.17 -7.55 -13.00
CA GLN A 59 -9.07 -7.31 -12.07
C GLN A 59 -7.78 -7.99 -12.57
N PRO A 60 -6.66 -7.26 -12.66
CA PRO A 60 -5.38 -7.83 -13.06
C PRO A 60 -4.82 -8.74 -11.98
N VAL A 61 -4.10 -9.78 -12.40
CA VAL A 61 -3.38 -10.70 -11.50
C VAL A 61 -1.99 -10.12 -11.22
N GLY A 62 -1.40 -10.47 -10.06
CA GLY A 62 -0.01 -10.09 -9.73
C GLY A 62 0.16 -8.73 -9.03
N VAL A 63 -0.93 -7.99 -8.75
CA VAL A 63 -0.82 -6.70 -8.05
C VAL A 63 -0.20 -6.85 -6.65
N GLY A 64 -0.52 -7.94 -5.94
CA GLY A 64 0.08 -8.23 -4.63
C GLY A 64 1.58 -8.50 -4.71
N ASP A 65 2.03 -9.20 -5.75
CA ASP A 65 3.45 -9.49 -5.99
C ASP A 65 4.21 -8.20 -6.35
N LEU A 66 3.59 -7.35 -7.17
CA LEU A 66 4.12 -6.03 -7.52
C LEU A 66 4.26 -5.14 -6.29
N ILE A 67 3.23 -5.06 -5.43
CA ILE A 67 3.27 -4.32 -4.16
C ILE A 67 4.45 -4.80 -3.31
N THR A 68 4.56 -6.12 -3.12
CA THR A 68 5.59 -6.71 -2.25
C THR A 68 6.99 -6.44 -2.79
N SER A 69 7.19 -6.59 -4.10
CA SER A 69 8.48 -6.37 -4.76
C SER A 69 8.92 -4.92 -4.69
N LEU A 70 8.02 -3.98 -5.04
CA LEU A 70 8.36 -2.54 -5.05
C LEU A 70 8.59 -1.98 -3.65
N PHE A 71 7.74 -2.36 -2.68
CA PHE A 71 7.96 -1.96 -1.29
C PHE A 71 9.33 -2.43 -0.80
N THR A 72 9.63 -3.72 -1.01
CA THR A 72 10.90 -4.32 -0.58
C THR A 72 12.10 -3.64 -1.25
N GLY A 73 12.04 -3.41 -2.57
CA GLY A 73 13.09 -2.74 -3.31
C GLY A 73 13.36 -1.32 -2.82
N HIS A 74 12.33 -0.48 -2.67
CA HIS A 74 12.50 0.88 -2.15
C HIS A 74 12.93 0.90 -0.68
N TYR A 75 12.47 -0.04 0.14
CA TYR A 75 12.88 -0.15 1.54
C TYR A 75 14.36 -0.54 1.66
N LEU A 76 14.83 -1.54 0.90
CA LEU A 76 16.25 -1.92 0.91
C LEU A 76 17.16 -0.81 0.38
N HIS A 77 16.66 0.05 -0.50
CA HIS A 77 17.44 1.19 -1.01
C HIS A 77 17.60 2.33 0.01
N SER A 78 16.57 2.61 0.82
CA SER A 78 16.52 3.82 1.66
C SER A 78 16.49 3.57 3.16
N PHE A 79 16.14 2.35 3.58
CA PHE A 79 15.77 1.97 4.95
C PHE A 79 14.67 2.83 5.57
N ASP A 80 13.87 3.52 4.73
CA ASP A 80 12.73 4.31 5.17
C ASP A 80 11.42 3.65 4.74
N ALA A 81 10.79 2.93 5.68
CA ALA A 81 9.55 2.19 5.43
C ALA A 81 8.40 3.09 4.97
N VAL A 82 8.26 4.30 5.53
CA VAL A 82 7.17 5.22 5.16
C VAL A 82 7.39 5.72 3.74
N ARG A 83 8.62 6.11 3.42
CA ARG A 83 8.98 6.54 2.07
C ARG A 83 8.78 5.44 1.04
N ALA A 84 9.23 4.22 1.34
CA ALA A 84 9.06 3.06 0.48
C ALA A 84 7.58 2.72 0.24
N PHE A 85 6.74 2.90 1.26
CA PHE A 85 5.30 2.70 1.17
C PHE A 85 4.63 3.70 0.25
N GLU A 86 4.98 4.98 0.32
CA GLU A 86 4.47 6.01 -0.60
C GLU A 86 4.90 5.75 -2.06
N LEU A 87 6.19 5.46 -2.27
CA LEU A 87 6.74 5.15 -3.60
C LEU A 87 6.07 3.91 -4.20
N CYS A 88 5.91 2.84 -3.41
CA CYS A 88 5.20 1.63 -3.81
C CYS A 88 3.76 1.93 -4.26
N ASN A 89 3.00 2.70 -3.48
CA ASN A 89 1.63 3.08 -3.85
C ASN A 89 1.57 3.86 -5.16
N ASN A 90 2.50 4.80 -5.35
CA ASN A 90 2.58 5.61 -6.56
C ASN A 90 2.91 4.75 -7.79
N ALA A 91 3.94 3.91 -7.70
CA ALA A 91 4.36 3.02 -8.78
C ALA A 91 3.26 2.01 -9.16
N VAL A 92 2.61 1.37 -8.18
CA VAL A 92 1.49 0.44 -8.43
C VAL A 92 0.35 1.16 -9.13
N TYR A 93 0.00 2.38 -8.70
CA TYR A 93 -1.05 3.16 -9.36
C TYR A 93 -0.69 3.48 -10.82
N SER A 94 0.56 3.84 -11.09
CA SER A 94 1.03 4.09 -12.46
C SER A 94 0.94 2.84 -13.34
N VAL A 95 1.34 1.66 -12.83
CA VAL A 95 1.18 0.40 -13.59
C VAL A 95 -0.28 0.11 -13.89
N LEU A 96 -1.16 0.24 -12.90
CA LEU A 96 -2.58 -0.02 -13.08
C LEU A 96 -3.22 0.99 -14.05
N THR A 97 -2.82 2.26 -13.98
CA THR A 97 -3.30 3.31 -14.88
C THR A 97 -2.87 3.03 -16.31
N GLU A 98 -1.61 2.66 -16.52
CA GLU A 98 -1.09 2.30 -17.84
C GLU A 98 -1.77 1.03 -18.37
N THR A 99 -2.05 0.07 -17.49
CA THR A 99 -2.78 -1.16 -17.83
C THR A 99 -4.20 -0.87 -18.32
N ALA A 100 -4.93 -0.01 -17.61
CA ALA A 100 -6.27 0.40 -18.00
C ALA A 100 -6.28 1.27 -19.27
N HIS A 101 -5.34 2.23 -19.38
CA HIS A 101 -5.20 3.11 -20.54
C HIS A 101 -4.97 2.29 -21.83
N ARG A 102 -4.18 1.22 -21.76
CA ARG A 102 -3.93 0.31 -22.89
C ARG A 102 -5.01 -0.75 -23.08
N GLN A 103 -6.04 -0.75 -22.24
CA GLN A 103 -7.13 -1.74 -22.25
C GLN A 103 -6.61 -3.19 -22.18
N GLN A 104 -5.55 -3.41 -21.40
CA GLN A 104 -4.93 -4.72 -21.24
C GLN A 104 -5.40 -5.38 -19.95
N TRP A 105 -5.36 -6.71 -19.92
CA TRP A 105 -5.59 -7.48 -18.69
C TRP A 105 -4.29 -7.73 -17.92
N GLU A 106 -3.19 -7.99 -18.62
CA GLU A 106 -1.87 -8.18 -18.01
C GLU A 106 -1.24 -6.84 -17.58
N LEU A 107 -0.54 -6.85 -16.45
CA LEU A 107 0.10 -5.66 -15.89
C LEU A 107 1.15 -5.08 -16.85
N GLN A 108 1.00 -3.81 -17.20
CA GLN A 108 1.86 -3.10 -18.14
C GLN A 108 3.16 -2.59 -17.49
N ILE A 109 3.89 -3.48 -16.79
CA ILE A 109 5.08 -3.15 -16.01
C ILE A 109 6.24 -2.58 -16.86
N ILE A 110 6.39 -3.05 -18.10
CA ILE A 110 7.44 -2.56 -19.01
C ILE A 110 7.10 -1.15 -19.51
N HIS A 111 5.83 -0.89 -19.84
CA HIS A 111 5.42 0.43 -20.29
C HIS A 111 5.43 1.45 -19.15
N ALA A 112 5.23 1.02 -17.91
CA ALA A 112 5.28 1.86 -16.71
C ALA A 112 6.64 1.85 -15.99
N GLN A 113 7.72 1.34 -16.61
CA GLN A 113 9.00 1.08 -15.92
C GLN A 113 9.64 2.34 -15.28
N GLU A 114 9.48 3.51 -15.91
CA GLU A 114 9.97 4.78 -15.36
C GLU A 114 9.31 5.11 -14.01
N ALA A 115 8.03 4.80 -13.87
CA ALA A 115 7.31 4.99 -12.61
C ALA A 115 7.77 4.01 -11.53
N LEU A 116 8.24 2.80 -11.91
CA LEU A 116 8.79 1.81 -10.99
C LEU A 116 10.15 2.23 -10.43
N ALA A 117 10.98 2.88 -11.26
CA ALA A 117 12.32 3.35 -10.87
C ALA A 117 12.29 4.72 -10.17
N SER A 118 11.23 5.51 -10.36
CA SER A 118 11.14 6.87 -9.85
C SER A 118 11.18 6.94 -8.32
N THR A 119 12.02 7.83 -7.81
CA THR A 119 12.10 8.19 -6.38
C THR A 119 11.60 9.62 -6.11
N ALA A 120 10.96 10.24 -7.11
CA ALA A 120 10.40 11.58 -7.03
C ALA A 120 9.29 11.69 -5.98
N LYS A 121 8.81 12.91 -5.71
CA LYS A 121 7.72 13.14 -4.75
C LYS A 121 6.45 12.37 -5.19
N PRO A 122 5.93 11.42 -4.38
CA PRO A 122 4.75 10.62 -4.68
C PRO A 122 3.49 11.48 -4.72
N LEU A 123 2.53 11.05 -5.54
CA LEU A 123 1.20 11.64 -5.58
C LEU A 123 0.37 11.29 -4.34
N PHE A 124 0.63 10.12 -3.74
CA PHE A 124 -0.10 9.61 -2.58
C PHE A 124 0.83 9.60 -1.37
N SER A 125 0.54 10.46 -0.40
CA SER A 125 1.30 10.55 0.85
C SER A 125 0.69 9.69 1.95
N ALA A 126 1.55 9.13 2.78
CA ALA A 126 1.15 8.33 3.91
C ALA A 126 0.67 9.23 5.06
N ARG A 127 -0.57 9.07 5.49
CA ARG A 127 -1.08 9.75 6.69
C ARG A 127 -0.80 8.91 7.94
N PRO A 128 -0.26 9.48 9.02
CA PRO A 128 -0.20 8.78 10.29
C PRO A 128 -1.61 8.56 10.86
N LEU A 129 -1.83 7.41 11.49
CA LEU A 129 -3.04 7.10 12.24
C LEU A 129 -2.79 7.32 13.75
N ASN A 130 -3.76 7.92 14.43
CA ASN A 130 -3.66 8.13 15.87
C ASN A 130 -4.05 6.84 16.61
N ILE A 131 -3.04 6.06 16.98
CA ILE A 131 -3.19 4.77 17.67
C ILE A 131 -3.55 4.90 19.16
N ASN A 132 -3.34 6.07 19.77
CA ASN A 132 -3.59 6.26 21.21
C ASN A 132 -5.08 6.18 21.58
N LYS A 133 -5.98 6.43 20.62
CA LYS A 133 -7.43 6.25 20.82
C LYS A 133 -7.87 4.78 20.85
N LEU A 134 -7.04 3.85 20.38
CA LEU A 134 -7.39 2.43 20.23
C LEU A 134 -6.80 1.56 21.34
N ALA A 135 -5.78 2.05 22.06
CA ALA A 135 -5.13 1.34 23.15
C ALA A 135 -6.00 1.21 24.41
N GLU A 136 -7.08 1.99 24.54
CA GLU A 136 -8.05 1.87 25.64
C GLU A 136 -9.04 0.70 25.47
N ALA A 137 -9.00 0.01 24.33
CA ALA A 137 -9.95 -1.05 23.96
C ALA A 137 -9.34 -2.46 23.95
N ILE A 138 -8.10 -2.65 24.43
CA ILE A 138 -7.41 -3.95 24.49
C ILE A 138 -7.06 -4.28 25.94
#